data_AF-A8XS38-F1
#
_entry.id   AF-A8XS38-F1
#
_cell.length_a   1.000
_cell.length_b   1.000
_cell.length_c   1.000
_cell.angle_alpha   90.00
_cell.angle_beta   90.00
_cell.angle_gamma   90.00
#
_symmetry.space_group_name_H-M   'P 1'
#
loop_
_entity.id
_entity.type
_entity.pdbx_description
1 polymer ?
#
loop_
_entity_poly.entity_id
_entity_poly.type
_entity_poly.pdbx_seq_one_letter_code
_entity_poly.pdbx_strand_id
1 'polypeptide(L)'
;MRRKLGKQYEEKYTKNAIQLAEMLKNQPTNPKEIVLKYTEFVARFGPFPQMDPYARKLNYFQKTFLDIYFILTMLFLISALSIFLIFRCICDYKKVKTD
;
A
#
# COMPACT_ATOMS: atom_id res chain seq x y z
N MET A 1 31.97 -17.01 0.22
CA MET A 1 30.71 -17.57 0.74
C MET A 1 29.45 -16.90 0.15
N ARG A 2 29.34 -15.56 0.11
CA ARG A 2 28.16 -14.83 -0.43
C ARG A 2 27.77 -15.15 -1.90
N ARG A 3 28.74 -15.38 -2.80
CA ARG A 3 28.47 -15.74 -4.21
C ARG A 3 27.78 -17.10 -4.40
N LYS A 4 27.99 -18.07 -3.49
CA LYS A 4 27.33 -19.39 -3.54
C LYS A 4 25.86 -19.30 -3.17
N LEU A 5 25.52 -18.46 -2.18
CA LEU A 5 24.14 -18.23 -1.76
C LEU A 5 23.32 -17.59 -2.89
N GLY A 6 23.83 -16.52 -3.53
CA GLY A 6 23.15 -15.90 -4.67
C GLY A 6 22.87 -16.87 -5.80
N LYS A 7 23.84 -17.73 -6.15
CA LYS A 7 23.66 -18.76 -7.19
C LYS A 7 22.55 -19.76 -6.84
N GLN A 8 22.46 -20.18 -5.57
CA GLN A 8 21.41 -21.09 -5.12
C GLN A 8 20.01 -20.46 -5.15
N TYR A 9 19.90 -19.15 -4.89
CA TYR A 9 18.65 -18.41 -5.06
C TYR A 9 18.22 -18.36 -6.53
N GLU A 10 19.13 -17.99 -7.45
CA GLU A 10 18.85 -17.96 -8.89
C GLU A 10 18.40 -19.32 -9.45
N GLU A 11 19.07 -20.40 -9.04
CA GLU A 11 18.71 -21.77 -9.43
C GLU A 11 17.31 -22.17 -8.94
N LYS A 12 16.94 -21.79 -7.70
CA LYS A 12 15.61 -22.03 -7.14
C LYS A 12 14.52 -21.27 -7.91
N TYR A 13 14.74 -19.99 -8.22
CA TYR A 13 13.77 -19.20 -8.98
C TYR A 13 13.61 -19.72 -10.40
N THR A 14 14.71 -20.08 -11.06
CA THR A 14 14.71 -20.64 -12.41
C THR A 14 13.93 -21.96 -12.46
N LYS A 15 14.18 -22.87 -11.51
CA LYS A 15 13.46 -24.15 -11.43
C LYS A 15 11.96 -23.95 -11.24
N ASN A 16 11.56 -23.05 -10.35
CA ASN A 16 10.15 -22.74 -10.11
C ASN A 16 9.48 -22.08 -11.32
N ALA A 17 10.20 -21.20 -12.04
CA ALA A 17 9.70 -20.57 -13.25
C ALA A 17 9.46 -21.58 -14.38
N ILE A 18 10.35 -22.56 -14.55
CA ILE A 18 10.18 -23.65 -15.52
C ILE A 18 8.97 -24.50 -15.16
N GLN A 19 8.84 -24.90 -13.88
CA GLN A 19 7.68 -25.67 -13.41
C GLN A 19 6.36 -24.91 -13.63
N LEU A 20 6.35 -23.60 -13.34
CA LEU A 20 5.19 -22.76 -13.58
C LEU A 20 4.86 -22.66 -15.09
N ALA A 21 5.86 -22.50 -15.95
CA ALA A 21 5.65 -22.46 -17.39
C ALA A 21 5.06 -23.77 -17.93
N GLU A 22 5.53 -24.92 -17.44
CA GLU A 22 4.96 -26.23 -17.77
C GLU A 22 3.50 -26.36 -17.31
N MET A 23 3.20 -25.91 -16.09
CA MET A 23 1.82 -25.89 -15.57
C MET A 23 0.92 -24.99 -16.41
N LEU A 24 1.38 -23.79 -16.79
CA LEU A 24 0.64 -22.83 -17.62
C LEU A 24 0.37 -23.40 -19.03
N LYS A 25 1.35 -24.11 -19.60
CA LYS A 25 1.20 -24.73 -20.92
C LYS A 25 0.22 -25.90 -20.90
N ASN A 26 0.17 -26.66 -19.80
CA ASN A 26 -0.66 -27.85 -19.64
C ASN A 26 -1.94 -27.57 -18.84
N GLN A 27 -2.40 -26.32 -18.79
CA GLN A 27 -3.67 -26.02 -18.11
C GLN A 27 -4.83 -26.74 -18.82
N PRO A 28 -5.79 -27.29 -18.06
CA PRO A 28 -6.89 -28.07 -18.61
C PRO A 28 -7.87 -27.25 -19.46
N THR A 29 -7.79 -25.91 -19.41
CA THR A 29 -8.68 -24.98 -20.09
C THR A 29 -7.88 -23.84 -20.69
N ASN A 30 -8.19 -23.46 -21.93
CA ASN A 30 -7.47 -22.41 -22.63
C ASN A 30 -7.79 -21.03 -22.03
N PRO A 31 -6.79 -20.25 -21.57
CA PRO A 31 -7.02 -18.95 -20.94
C PRO A 31 -7.75 -17.96 -21.86
N LYS A 32 -7.57 -18.05 -23.19
CA LYS A 32 -8.26 -17.19 -24.15
C LYS A 32 -9.77 -17.42 -24.14
N GLU A 33 -10.19 -18.68 -24.10
CA GLU A 33 -11.61 -19.06 -24.09
C GLU A 33 -12.28 -18.67 -22.78
N ILE A 34 -11.56 -18.80 -21.66
CA ILE A 34 -12.02 -18.37 -20.34
C ILE A 34 -12.36 -16.88 -20.33
N VAL A 35 -11.44 -16.05 -20.82
CA VAL A 35 -11.66 -14.59 -20.89
C VAL A 35 -12.86 -14.26 -21.78
N LEU A 36 -12.99 -14.91 -22.94
CA LEU A 36 -14.11 -14.68 -23.84
C LEU A 36 -15.44 -15.03 -23.16
N LYS A 37 -15.52 -16.22 -22.54
CA LYS A 37 -16.72 -16.71 -21.84
C LYS A 37 -17.16 -15.76 -20.72
N TYR A 38 -16.23 -15.30 -19.88
CA TYR A 38 -16.56 -14.36 -18.81
C TYR A 38 -16.93 -12.98 -19.36
N THR A 39 -16.27 -12.52 -20.43
CA THR A 39 -16.60 -11.24 -21.06
C THR A 39 -17.99 -11.27 -21.68
N GLU A 40 -18.35 -12.34 -22.39
CA GLU A 40 -19.69 -12.56 -22.94
C GLU A 40 -20.75 -12.63 -21.85
N PHE A 41 -20.45 -13.32 -20.74
CA PHE A 41 -21.34 -13.37 -19.58
C PHE A 41 -21.58 -11.97 -18.99
N VAL A 42 -20.51 -11.20 -18.76
CA VAL A 42 -20.61 -9.82 -18.24
C VAL A 42 -21.34 -8.91 -19.23
N ALA A 43 -21.09 -9.05 -20.54
CA ALA A 43 -21.77 -8.28 -21.57
C ALA A 43 -23.27 -8.60 -21.64
N ARG A 44 -23.65 -9.87 -21.42
CA ARG A 44 -25.05 -10.33 -21.46
C ARG A 44 -25.85 -10.00 -20.20
N PHE A 45 -25.21 -10.02 -19.03
CA PHE A 45 -25.89 -9.88 -17.73
C PHE A 45 -25.50 -8.64 -16.93
N GLY A 46 -24.60 -7.79 -17.42
CA GLY A 46 -24.11 -6.61 -16.69
C GLY A 46 -25.08 -5.42 -16.70
N PRO A 47 -24.91 -4.43 -15.78
CA PRO A 47 -23.92 -4.34 -14.69
C PRO A 47 -24.43 -4.87 -13.33
N PHE A 48 -23.54 -5.56 -12.60
CA PHE A 48 -23.84 -6.03 -11.24
C PHE A 48 -23.57 -4.91 -10.22
N PRO A 49 -24.60 -4.40 -9.51
CA PRO A 49 -24.42 -3.31 -8.54
C PRO A 49 -23.54 -3.70 -7.34
N GLN A 50 -23.33 -5.00 -7.12
CA GLN A 50 -22.43 -5.55 -6.11
C GLN A 50 -20.96 -5.54 -6.53
N MET A 51 -20.67 -5.45 -7.85
CA MET A 51 -19.31 -5.35 -8.38
C MET A 51 -18.83 -3.91 -8.53
N ASP A 52 -19.69 -2.92 -8.26
CA ASP A 52 -19.24 -1.52 -8.22
C ASP A 52 -18.43 -1.27 -6.94
N PRO A 53 -17.17 -0.82 -7.04
CA PRO A 53 -16.36 -0.53 -5.87
C PRO A 53 -17.09 0.46 -4.95
N TYR A 54 -17.27 0.08 -3.68
CA TYR A 54 -17.94 0.94 -2.70
C TYR A 54 -17.25 2.30 -2.54
N ALA A 55 -15.95 2.37 -2.86
CA ALA A 55 -15.18 3.60 -2.90
C ALA A 55 -15.77 4.69 -3.81
N ARG A 56 -16.56 4.34 -4.84
CA ARG A 56 -17.25 5.31 -5.70
C ARG A 56 -18.40 6.02 -4.97
N LYS A 57 -18.99 5.36 -3.98
CA LYS A 57 -20.13 5.84 -3.20
C LYS A 57 -19.72 6.57 -1.92
N LEU A 58 -18.43 6.59 -1.60
CA LEU A 58 -17.91 7.29 -0.42
C LEU A 58 -17.94 8.81 -0.62
N ASN A 59 -18.25 9.51 0.47
CA ASN A 59 -18.13 10.96 0.51
C ASN A 59 -16.67 11.40 0.37
N TYR A 60 -16.44 12.59 -0.19
CA TYR A 60 -15.09 13.15 -0.38
C TYR A 60 -14.25 13.12 0.90
N PHE A 61 -14.85 13.41 2.06
CA PHE A 61 -14.18 13.38 3.36
C PHE A 61 -13.70 11.99 3.77
N GLN A 62 -14.49 10.95 3.52
CA GLN A 62 -14.12 9.56 3.82
C GLN A 62 -13.07 9.05 2.84
N LYS A 63 -13.19 9.42 1.56
CA LYS A 63 -12.21 9.06 0.52
C LYS A 63 -10.82 9.66 0.81
N THR A 64 -10.80 10.87 1.35
CA THR A 64 -9.56 11.60 1.66
C THR A 64 -9.06 11.35 3.08
N PHE A 65 -9.78 10.59 3.93
CA PHE A 65 -9.40 10.33 5.34
C PHE A 65 -9.06 11.61 6.12
N LEU A 66 -9.94 12.60 6.05
CA LEU A 66 -9.72 13.91 6.66
C LEU A 66 -9.45 13.82 8.18
N ASP A 67 -10.07 12.85 8.85
CA ASP A 67 -9.88 12.53 10.26
C ASP A 67 -8.42 12.15 10.59
N ILE A 68 -7.79 11.32 9.76
CA ILE A 68 -6.39 10.91 9.91
C ILE A 68 -5.45 12.12 9.74
N TYR A 69 -5.69 12.95 8.73
CA TYR A 69 -4.91 14.17 8.51
C TYR A 69 -5.06 15.16 9.68
N PHE A 70 -6.25 15.27 10.25
CA PHE A 70 -6.49 16.13 11.40
C PHE A 70 -5.73 15.67 12.65
N ILE A 71 -5.73 14.36 12.93
CA ILE A 71 -4.97 13.81 14.07
C ILE A 71 -3.46 14.02 13.84
N LEU A 72 -2.96 13.75 12.63
CA LEU A 72 -1.54 13.91 12.30
C LEU A 72 -1.07 15.36 12.45
N THR A 73 -1.86 16.32 11.95
CA THR A 73 -1.56 17.76 12.07
C THR A 73 -1.60 18.23 13.52
N MET A 74 -2.55 17.78 14.32
CA MET A 74 -2.61 18.10 15.75
C MET A 74 -1.39 17.57 16.51
N LEU A 75 -0.97 16.32 16.27
CA LEU A 75 0.23 15.75 16.88
C LEU A 75 1.49 16.55 16.49
N PHE A 76 1.60 16.95 15.23
CA PHE A 76 2.69 17.79 14.76
C PHE A 76 2.70 19.15 15.47
N LEU A 77 1.55 19.82 15.61
CA LEU A 77 1.46 21.10 16.30
C LEU A 77 1.84 20.99 17.79
N ILE A 78 1.35 19.96 18.49
CA ILE A 78 1.67 19.73 19.91
C ILE A 78 3.18 19.50 20.10
N SER A 79 3.79 18.68 19.25
CA SER A 79 5.24 18.44 19.31
C SER A 79 6.06 19.70 18.99
N ALA A 80 5.64 20.51 18.01
CA ALA A 80 6.30 21.78 17.71
C ALA A 80 6.20 22.77 18.88
N LEU A 81 5.02 22.87 19.52
CA LEU A 81 4.80 23.73 20.67
C LEU A 81 5.62 23.28 21.88
N SER A 82 5.67 21.97 22.17
CA SER A 82 6.46 21.46 23.31
C SER A 82 7.95 21.74 23.12
N ILE A 83 8.47 21.53 21.91
CA ILE A 83 9.86 21.88 21.56
C ILE A 83 10.10 23.39 21.73
N PHE A 84 9.20 24.23 21.22
CA PHE A 84 9.31 25.69 21.36
C PHE A 84 9.33 26.13 22.83
N LEU A 85 8.45 25.58 23.67
CA LEU A 85 8.41 25.88 25.09
C LEU A 85 9.71 25.44 25.79
N ILE A 86 10.21 24.24 25.48
CA ILE A 86 11.49 23.76 26.02
C ILE A 86 12.63 24.70 25.64
N PHE A 87 12.70 25.13 24.37
CA PHE A 87 13.71 26.09 23.93
C PHE A 87 13.59 27.43 24.67
N ARG A 88 12.38 27.96 24.86
CA ARG A 88 12.18 29.18 25.65
C ARG A 88 12.63 29.01 27.09
N CYS A 89 12.24 27.92 27.76
CA CYS A 89 12.66 27.62 29.13
C CYS A 89 14.20 27.53 29.26
N ILE A 90 14.88 26.92 28.29
CA ILE A 90 16.35 26.84 28.27
C ILE A 90 16.97 28.23 28.09
N CYS A 91 16.42 29.06 27.20
CA CYS A 91 16.91 30.43 26.99
C CYS A 91 16.70 31.31 28.23
N ASP A 92 15.53 31.24 28.86
CA ASP A 92 15.22 31.98 30.08
C ASP A 92 16.11 31.52 31.26
N TYR A 93 16.35 30.20 31.38
CA TYR A 93 17.28 29.65 32.37
C TYR A 93 18.73 30.14 32.15
N LYS A 94 19.19 30.18 30.89
CA LYS A 94 20.53 30.72 30.56
C LYS A 94 20.64 32.21 30.89
N LYS A 95 19.58 32.99 30.68
CA LYS A 95 19.55 34.42 31.03
C LYS A 95 19.69 34.62 32.54
N VAL A 96 18.91 33.89 33.35
CA VAL A 96 18.93 33.99 34.83
C VAL A 96 20.28 33.58 35.44
N LYS A 97 21.05 32.67 34.81
CA LYS A 97 22.36 32.24 35.32
C LYS A 97 23.52 33.17 34.92
N THR A 98 23.30 34.07 33.96
CA THR A 98 24.35 34.96 33.42
C THR A 98 24.33 36.35 34.07
N ASP A 99 23.22 36.73 34.74
CA ASP A 99 23.16 37.82 35.71
C ASP A 99 23.63 37.33 37.10
#